data_AF-A0A7H8NA09-F1
#
_entry.id   AF-A0A7H8NA09-F1
#
_cell.length_a   1.000
_cell.length_b   1.000
_cell.length_c   1.000
_cell.angle_alpha   90.00
_cell.angle_beta   90.00
_cell.angle_gamma   90.00
#
_symmetry.space_group_name_H-M   'P 1'
#
loop_
_entity.id
_entity.type
_entity.pdbx_description
1 polymer ?
#
loop_
_entity_poly.entity_id
_entity_poly.type
_entity_poly.pdbx_seq_one_letter_code
_entity_poly.pdbx_strand_id
1 'polypeptide(L)'
;MRTEVVMVTPELAREWLKVNALNRPLSRQTVVHLTRAIQRGEWKLTHQGIAFDENGQLVDGQHRLEAVVKAGVAVEMLVAYGVPRAAFTVMDTGRKRTGRDALSLAGETNSTHLAAALRGLQLYLSSPDANWSGGSSLISNDQLLTTLEQHPDMRESINRGMALNRATKVTVTAASIGWYVTSRERPDIDQAPWFDGLVSGAGLVESDPRLTLRNTLLGMAAGKRYRKRDDSREHLLYYLKAWNAWVEGRALKLLRRSPGEKMPKITRKLLRAQSLDEAAS
;
A
#
# COMPACT_ATOMS: atom_id res chain seq x y z
N MET A 1 -19.24 -19.60 -31.51
CA MET A 1 -18.19 -18.99 -30.68
C MET A 1 -16.94 -19.86 -30.75
N ARG A 2 -15.78 -19.26 -31.07
CA ARG A 2 -14.47 -19.92 -31.00
C ARG A 2 -13.55 -19.14 -30.07
N THR A 3 -12.62 -19.81 -29.41
CA THR A 3 -11.64 -19.18 -28.51
C THR A 3 -10.25 -19.69 -28.80
N GLU A 4 -9.27 -18.80 -28.87
CA GLU A 4 -7.86 -19.15 -29.07
C GLU A 4 -6.94 -18.25 -28.24
N VAL A 5 -5.74 -18.73 -27.92
CA VAL A 5 -4.72 -17.93 -27.25
C VAL A 5 -3.88 -17.26 -28.33
N VAL A 6 -3.82 -15.92 -28.28
CA VAL A 6 -3.09 -15.11 -29.27
C VAL A 6 -2.02 -14.29 -28.57
N MET A 7 -0.84 -14.23 -29.18
CA MET A 7 0.19 -13.26 -28.81
C MET A 7 -0.21 -11.88 -29.33
N VAL A 8 -0.72 -11.03 -28.44
CA VAL A 8 -1.24 -9.72 -28.80
C VAL A 8 -0.11 -8.69 -28.77
N THR A 9 0.33 -8.25 -29.95
CA THR A 9 1.32 -7.19 -30.11
C THR A 9 0.69 -5.79 -29.98
N PRO A 10 1.49 -4.74 -29.70
CA PRO A 10 0.99 -3.35 -29.73
C PRO A 10 0.34 -2.98 -31.06
N GLU A 11 0.86 -3.46 -32.18
CA GLU A 11 0.33 -3.22 -33.53
C GLU A 11 -1.05 -3.87 -33.68
N LEU A 12 -1.16 -5.15 -33.31
CA LEU A 12 -2.43 -5.88 -33.37
C LEU A 12 -3.48 -5.25 -32.44
N ALA A 13 -3.07 -4.83 -31.25
CA ALA A 13 -3.95 -4.14 -30.31
C ALA A 13 -4.47 -2.81 -30.87
N ARG A 14 -3.64 -2.02 -31.57
CA ARG A 14 -4.09 -0.79 -32.24
C ARG A 14 -5.13 -1.09 -33.31
N GLU A 15 -4.93 -2.11 -34.12
CA GLU A 15 -5.90 -2.50 -35.16
C GLU A 15 -7.23 -2.93 -34.54
N TRP A 16 -7.20 -3.76 -33.50
CA TRP A 16 -8.41 -4.21 -32.81
C TRP A 16 -9.15 -3.09 -32.07
N LEU A 17 -8.44 -2.04 -31.62
CA LEU A 17 -9.08 -0.86 -31.03
C LEU A 17 -9.83 0.00 -32.05
N LYS A 18 -9.52 -0.09 -33.36
CA LYS A 18 -10.26 0.66 -34.41
C LYS A 18 -11.69 0.17 -34.58
N VAL A 19 -11.95 -1.10 -34.31
CA VAL A 19 -13.28 -1.73 -34.39
C VAL A 19 -14.06 -1.67 -33.05
N ASN A 20 -13.62 -0.80 -32.15
CA ASN A 20 -14.27 -0.55 -30.85
C ASN A 20 -15.43 0.45 -31.00
N ALA A 21 -16.64 -0.04 -31.25
CA ALA A 21 -17.80 0.81 -31.52
C ALA A 21 -18.70 1.07 -30.29
N LEU A 22 -18.72 0.17 -29.31
CA LEU A 22 -19.80 0.11 -28.30
C LEU A 22 -19.32 -0.03 -26.84
N ASN A 23 -18.01 0.02 -26.58
CA ASN A 23 -17.53 -0.12 -25.21
C ASN A 23 -17.78 1.12 -24.35
N ARG A 24 -17.93 0.88 -23.03
CA ARG A 24 -17.98 1.92 -21.98
C ARG A 24 -16.80 2.89 -22.07
N PRO A 25 -16.91 4.12 -21.53
CA PRO A 25 -15.78 5.05 -21.48
C PRO A 25 -14.52 4.44 -20.86
N LEU A 26 -13.38 4.70 -21.49
CA LEU A 26 -12.08 4.19 -21.05
C LEU A 26 -11.68 4.82 -19.70
N SER A 27 -11.25 3.99 -18.76
CA SER A 27 -10.75 4.44 -17.45
C SER A 27 -9.25 4.61 -17.54
N ARG A 28 -8.77 5.86 -17.60
CA ARG A 28 -7.33 6.17 -17.67
C ARG A 28 -6.54 5.52 -16.53
N GLN A 29 -7.10 5.50 -15.32
CA GLN A 29 -6.46 4.87 -14.16
C GLN A 29 -6.29 3.35 -14.33
N THR A 30 -7.32 2.66 -14.86
CA THR A 30 -7.27 1.21 -15.10
C THR A 30 -6.22 0.88 -16.15
N VAL A 31 -6.17 1.66 -17.23
CA VAL A 31 -5.16 1.50 -18.28
C VAL A 31 -3.76 1.69 -17.72
N VAL A 32 -3.49 2.79 -17.00
CA VAL A 32 -2.16 3.04 -16.41
C VAL A 32 -1.76 1.90 -15.47
N HIS A 33 -2.69 1.37 -14.68
CA HIS A 33 -2.41 0.24 -13.80
C HIS A 33 -2.01 -1.02 -14.58
N LEU A 34 -2.78 -1.39 -15.60
CA LEU A 34 -2.49 -2.54 -16.46
C LEU A 34 -1.18 -2.36 -17.24
N THR A 35 -0.95 -1.17 -17.81
CA THR A 35 0.31 -0.85 -18.52
C THR A 35 1.52 -1.09 -17.63
N ARG A 36 1.48 -0.58 -16.38
CA ARG A 36 2.58 -0.77 -15.45
C ARG A 36 2.76 -2.23 -15.03
N ALA A 37 1.67 -2.99 -14.88
CA ALA A 37 1.73 -4.42 -14.58
C ALA A 37 2.37 -5.21 -15.73
N ILE A 38 1.98 -4.91 -16.99
CA ILE A 38 2.58 -5.51 -18.19
C ILE A 38 4.08 -5.19 -18.26
N GLN A 39 4.45 -3.93 -18.07
CA GLN A 39 5.86 -3.49 -18.10
C GLN A 39 6.73 -4.17 -17.03
N ARG A 40 6.14 -4.60 -15.92
CA ARG A 40 6.83 -5.35 -14.86
C ARG A 40 6.81 -6.87 -15.06
N GLY A 41 6.21 -7.37 -16.14
CA GLY A 41 6.10 -8.81 -16.41
C GLY A 41 5.07 -9.52 -15.52
N GLU A 42 4.15 -8.78 -14.90
CA GLU A 42 3.10 -9.33 -14.02
C GLU A 42 1.91 -9.88 -14.81
N TRP A 43 1.91 -9.74 -16.13
CA TRP A 43 0.85 -10.29 -16.97
C TRP A 43 0.87 -11.81 -16.93
N LYS A 44 -0.28 -12.43 -16.65
CA LYS A 44 -0.47 -13.87 -16.69
C LYS A 44 -1.64 -14.18 -17.61
N LEU A 45 -1.49 -15.19 -18.46
CA LEU A 45 -2.60 -15.71 -19.26
C LEU A 45 -3.68 -16.24 -18.32
N THR A 46 -4.92 -15.77 -18.50
CA THR A 46 -6.08 -16.26 -17.75
C THR A 46 -7.24 -16.53 -18.70
N HIS A 47 -8.31 -17.14 -18.19
CA HIS A 47 -9.57 -17.29 -18.92
C HIS A 47 -10.22 -15.94 -19.28
N GLN A 48 -9.82 -14.84 -18.62
CA GLN A 48 -10.27 -13.50 -18.99
C GLN A 48 -9.40 -12.96 -20.12
N GLY A 49 -10.04 -12.55 -21.19
CA GLY A 49 -9.38 -12.19 -22.44
C GLY A 49 -9.97 -10.94 -23.08
N ILE A 50 -10.07 -10.98 -24.41
CA ILE A 50 -10.80 -10.03 -25.22
C ILE A 50 -11.89 -10.76 -25.99
N ALA A 51 -12.94 -10.03 -26.38
CA ALA A 51 -14.05 -10.60 -27.13
C ALA A 51 -14.42 -9.75 -28.34
N PHE A 52 -14.76 -10.44 -29.43
CA PHE A 52 -15.36 -9.91 -30.64
C PHE A 52 -16.76 -10.48 -30.84
N ASP A 53 -17.71 -9.64 -31.22
CA ASP A 53 -19.07 -10.07 -31.53
C ASP A 53 -19.15 -10.80 -32.89
N GLU A 54 -20.36 -11.23 -33.25
CA GLU A 54 -20.66 -11.90 -34.53
C GLU A 54 -20.36 -11.02 -35.77
N ASN A 55 -20.29 -9.70 -35.59
CA ASN A 55 -19.96 -8.73 -36.65
C ASN A 55 -18.48 -8.32 -36.62
N GLY A 56 -17.65 -8.95 -35.77
CA GLY A 56 -16.23 -8.63 -35.61
C GLY A 56 -15.95 -7.33 -34.85
N GLN A 57 -16.95 -6.77 -34.15
CA GLN A 57 -16.76 -5.57 -33.32
C GLN A 57 -16.12 -5.93 -31.97
N LEU A 58 -15.21 -5.09 -31.49
CA LEU A 58 -14.60 -5.26 -30.17
C LEU A 58 -15.61 -4.88 -29.09
N VAL A 59 -15.83 -5.81 -28.16
CA VAL A 59 -16.93 -5.75 -27.19
C VAL A 59 -16.49 -6.00 -25.76
N ASP A 60 -15.31 -6.57 -25.56
CA ASP A 60 -14.60 -6.57 -24.27
C ASP A 60 -13.08 -6.53 -24.53
N GLY A 61 -12.33 -6.00 -23.57
CA GLY A 61 -10.87 -5.97 -23.61
C GLY A 61 -10.24 -4.63 -23.94
N GLN A 62 -11.03 -3.56 -24.14
CA GLN A 62 -10.47 -2.25 -24.50
C GLN A 62 -9.39 -1.73 -23.54
N HIS A 63 -9.52 -1.93 -22.22
CA HIS A 63 -8.50 -1.51 -21.26
C HIS A 63 -7.23 -2.35 -21.37
N ARG A 64 -7.36 -3.65 -21.69
CA ARG A 64 -6.23 -4.57 -21.89
C ARG A 64 -5.47 -4.22 -23.16
N LEU A 65 -6.18 -4.02 -24.27
CA LEU A 65 -5.57 -3.62 -25.55
C LEU A 65 -4.88 -2.26 -25.45
N GLU A 66 -5.55 -1.26 -24.89
CA GLU A 66 -4.94 0.07 -24.69
C GLU A 66 -3.70 -0.03 -23.77
N ALA A 67 -3.73 -0.91 -22.76
CA ALA A 67 -2.60 -1.12 -21.87
C ALA A 67 -1.41 -1.75 -22.59
N VAL A 68 -1.63 -2.72 -23.49
CA VAL A 68 -0.60 -3.32 -24.35
C VAL A 68 0.02 -2.28 -25.28
N VAL A 69 -0.81 -1.46 -25.93
CA VAL A 69 -0.34 -0.36 -26.80
C VAL A 69 0.56 0.59 -26.03
N LYS A 70 0.19 0.98 -24.81
CA LYS A 70 0.98 1.88 -23.97
C LYS A 70 2.21 1.22 -23.35
N ALA A 71 2.13 -0.07 -23.04
CA ALA A 71 3.26 -0.80 -22.48
C ALA A 71 4.37 -1.02 -23.52
N GLY A 72 3.98 -1.17 -24.79
CA GLY A 72 4.93 -1.51 -25.87
C GLY A 72 5.43 -2.96 -25.79
N VAL A 73 4.73 -3.83 -25.06
CA VAL A 73 5.14 -5.22 -24.79
C VAL A 73 4.02 -6.15 -25.23
N ALA A 74 4.35 -7.16 -26.04
CA ALA A 74 3.41 -8.17 -26.46
C ALA A 74 3.06 -9.12 -25.31
N VAL A 75 1.79 -9.54 -25.21
CA VAL A 75 1.33 -10.45 -24.16
C VAL A 75 0.34 -11.47 -24.71
N GLU A 76 0.33 -12.67 -24.12
CA GLU A 76 -0.65 -13.70 -24.46
C GLU A 76 -2.02 -13.37 -23.87
N MET A 77 -3.07 -13.45 -24.70
CA MET A 77 -4.46 -13.29 -24.27
C MET A 77 -5.37 -14.33 -24.90
N LEU A 78 -6.38 -14.76 -24.15
CA LEU A 78 -7.50 -15.50 -24.73
C LEU A 78 -8.32 -14.53 -25.59
N VAL A 79 -8.65 -14.93 -26.81
CA VAL A 79 -9.47 -14.16 -27.75
C VAL A 79 -10.71 -14.97 -28.10
N ALA A 80 -11.88 -14.42 -27.79
CA ALA A 80 -13.16 -15.01 -28.15
C ALA A 80 -13.74 -14.32 -29.40
N TYR A 81 -14.16 -15.11 -30.39
CA TYR A 81 -14.79 -14.62 -31.62
C TYR A 81 -16.23 -15.13 -31.75
N GLY A 82 -17.09 -14.28 -32.32
CA GLY A 82 -18.50 -14.61 -32.55
C GLY A 82 -19.26 -14.77 -31.24
N VAL A 83 -19.04 -13.85 -30.29
CA VAL A 83 -19.77 -13.82 -29.02
C VAL A 83 -21.15 -13.21 -29.27
N PRO A 84 -22.25 -13.92 -28.95
CA PRO A 84 -23.60 -13.40 -29.17
C PRO A 84 -23.85 -12.10 -28.41
N ARG A 85 -24.55 -11.16 -29.06
CA ARG A 85 -24.82 -9.83 -28.47
C ARG A 85 -25.55 -9.87 -27.13
N ALA A 86 -26.42 -10.86 -26.94
CA ALA A 86 -27.13 -11.08 -25.70
C ALA A 86 -26.21 -11.37 -24.50
N ALA A 87 -24.99 -11.88 -24.72
CA ALA A 87 -24.03 -12.15 -23.66
C ALA A 87 -23.38 -10.86 -23.09
N PHE A 88 -23.46 -9.73 -23.80
CA PHE A 88 -22.82 -8.46 -23.36
C PHE A 88 -23.39 -7.91 -22.06
N THR A 89 -24.68 -8.10 -21.80
CA THR A 89 -25.34 -7.55 -20.60
C THR A 89 -24.90 -8.24 -19.31
N VAL A 90 -24.34 -9.44 -19.39
CA VAL A 90 -23.90 -10.24 -18.23
C VAL A 90 -22.38 -10.35 -18.10
N MET A 91 -21.64 -9.97 -19.14
CA MET A 91 -20.17 -9.99 -19.11
C MET A 91 -19.61 -8.95 -18.14
N ASP A 92 -18.53 -9.32 -17.45
CA ASP A 92 -17.75 -8.44 -16.58
C ASP A 92 -18.49 -7.91 -15.33
N THR A 93 -19.54 -8.60 -14.90
CA THR A 93 -20.29 -8.34 -13.64
C THR A 93 -19.59 -8.87 -12.38
N GLY A 94 -18.45 -9.56 -12.53
CA GLY A 94 -17.70 -10.17 -11.44
C GLY A 94 -17.01 -9.16 -10.52
N ARG A 95 -17.06 -9.41 -9.21
CA ARG A 95 -16.31 -8.63 -8.21
C ARG A 95 -14.80 -8.83 -8.41
N LYS A 96 -14.08 -7.73 -8.62
CA LYS A 96 -12.60 -7.73 -8.68
C LYS A 96 -12.02 -8.23 -7.35
N ARG A 97 -11.07 -9.17 -7.42
CA ARG A 97 -10.31 -9.64 -6.26
C ARG A 97 -9.46 -8.50 -5.69
N THR A 98 -9.67 -8.18 -4.43
CA THR A 98 -8.89 -7.17 -3.69
C THR A 98 -7.58 -7.75 -3.17
N GLY A 99 -6.65 -6.91 -2.73
CA GLY A 99 -5.42 -7.38 -2.08
C GLY A 99 -5.68 -8.21 -0.83
N ARG A 100 -6.76 -7.90 -0.09
CA ARG A 100 -7.25 -8.75 1.01
C ARG A 100 -7.60 -10.15 0.48
N ASP A 101 -8.39 -10.23 -0.60
CA ASP A 101 -8.83 -11.51 -1.14
C ASP A 101 -7.64 -12.33 -1.66
N ALA A 102 -6.64 -11.68 -2.27
CA ALA A 102 -5.40 -12.34 -2.69
C ALA A 102 -4.63 -12.94 -1.51
N LEU A 103 -4.47 -12.18 -0.42
CA LEU A 103 -3.79 -12.65 0.79
C LEU A 103 -4.59 -13.74 1.53
N SER A 104 -5.92 -13.60 1.63
CA SER A 104 -6.76 -14.63 2.23
C SER A 104 -6.69 -15.95 1.46
N LEU A 105 -6.63 -15.90 0.13
CA LEU A 105 -6.42 -17.09 -0.71
C LEU A 105 -5.03 -17.73 -0.49
N ALA A 106 -4.03 -16.93 -0.13
CA ALA A 106 -2.70 -17.40 0.24
C ALA A 106 -2.61 -17.95 1.68
N GLY A 107 -3.74 -18.04 2.42
CA GLY A 107 -3.79 -18.55 3.78
C GLY A 107 -3.45 -17.52 4.88
N GLU A 108 -3.32 -16.24 4.53
CA GLU A 108 -2.93 -15.21 5.49
C GLU A 108 -4.08 -14.80 6.42
N THR A 109 -3.78 -14.68 7.71
CA THR A 109 -4.69 -14.09 8.70
C THR A 109 -4.59 -12.56 8.68
N ASN A 110 -5.58 -11.87 9.26
CA ASN A 110 -5.63 -10.40 9.28
C ASN A 110 -5.45 -9.75 7.89
N SER A 111 -5.91 -10.43 6.82
CA SER A 111 -5.56 -10.11 5.43
C SER A 111 -5.95 -8.67 5.03
N THR A 112 -6.97 -8.08 5.68
CA THR A 112 -7.33 -6.67 5.49
C THR A 112 -6.24 -5.72 6.00
N HIS A 113 -5.77 -5.91 7.23
CA HIS A 113 -4.73 -5.08 7.82
C HIS A 113 -3.37 -5.34 7.15
N LEU A 114 -3.07 -6.61 6.86
CA LEU A 114 -1.86 -7.01 6.18
C LEU A 114 -1.79 -6.39 4.77
N ALA A 115 -2.87 -6.45 3.98
CA ALA A 115 -2.92 -5.81 2.67
C ALA A 115 -2.66 -4.29 2.76
N ALA A 116 -3.28 -3.61 3.72
CA ALA A 116 -3.10 -2.17 3.89
C ALA A 116 -1.66 -1.82 4.34
N ALA A 117 -1.08 -2.60 5.25
CA ALA A 117 0.27 -2.39 5.76
C ALA A 117 1.34 -2.67 4.69
N LEU A 118 1.21 -3.75 3.92
CA LEU A 118 2.15 -4.07 2.83
C LEU A 118 2.11 -3.02 1.72
N ARG A 119 0.93 -2.52 1.35
CA ARG A 119 0.82 -1.39 0.41
C ARG A 119 1.54 -0.16 0.93
N GLY A 120 1.32 0.20 2.19
CA GLY A 120 2.00 1.33 2.81
C GLY A 120 3.51 1.12 2.93
N LEU A 121 3.97 -0.09 3.24
CA LEU A 121 5.39 -0.44 3.31
C LEU A 121 6.04 -0.31 1.92
N GLN A 122 5.42 -0.85 0.87
CA GLN A 122 5.96 -0.74 -0.48
C GLN A 122 6.08 0.74 -0.90
N LEU A 123 5.08 1.58 -0.60
CA LEU A 123 5.15 3.01 -0.86
C LEU A 123 6.22 3.71 -0.01
N TYR A 124 6.43 3.28 1.24
CA TYR A 124 7.51 3.75 2.09
C TYR A 124 8.89 3.44 1.50
N LEU A 125 9.08 2.23 0.98
CA LEU A 125 10.35 1.78 0.43
C LEU A 125 10.63 2.41 -0.94
N SER A 126 9.64 2.48 -1.84
CA SER A 126 9.86 2.94 -3.20
C SER A 126 9.70 4.45 -3.39
N SER A 127 8.81 5.09 -2.63
CA SER A 127 8.40 6.48 -2.87
C SER A 127 7.89 7.19 -1.59
N PRO A 128 8.71 7.28 -0.52
CA PRO A 128 8.27 7.76 0.79
C PRO A 128 7.76 9.22 0.79
N ASP A 129 8.26 10.03 -0.13
CA ASP A 129 7.93 11.45 -0.24
C ASP A 129 6.69 11.72 -1.12
N ALA A 130 6.25 10.73 -1.91
CA ALA A 130 5.11 10.85 -2.82
C ALA A 130 3.76 10.90 -2.08
N ASN A 131 2.68 11.19 -2.82
CA ASN A 131 1.33 11.06 -2.29
C ASN A 131 0.90 9.59 -2.25
N TRP A 132 0.42 9.13 -1.10
CA TRP A 132 0.02 7.73 -0.86
C TRP A 132 -1.46 7.46 -1.14
N SER A 133 -2.13 8.41 -1.79
CA SER A 133 -3.50 8.30 -2.28
C SER A 133 -3.59 8.49 -3.79
N GLY A 134 -4.70 8.01 -4.36
CA GLY A 134 -5.01 8.15 -5.78
C GLY A 134 -4.24 7.16 -6.67
N GLY A 135 -4.32 7.37 -7.99
CA GLY A 135 -3.79 6.43 -8.99
C GLY A 135 -2.28 6.16 -8.88
N SER A 136 -1.50 7.11 -8.37
CA SER A 136 -0.05 6.95 -8.17
C SER A 136 0.31 5.95 -7.07
N SER A 137 -0.63 5.67 -6.15
CA SER A 137 -0.46 4.74 -5.02
C SER A 137 -0.94 3.31 -5.31
N LEU A 138 -1.40 3.03 -6.54
CA LEU A 138 -1.92 1.72 -6.92
C LEU A 138 -0.81 0.67 -6.98
N ILE A 139 -0.93 -0.33 -6.11
CA ILE A 139 -0.07 -1.50 -6.03
C ILE A 139 -0.87 -2.72 -6.48
N SER A 140 -0.29 -3.54 -7.36
CA SER A 140 -0.94 -4.78 -7.84
C SER A 140 -0.96 -5.86 -6.75
N ASN A 141 -1.82 -6.86 -6.91
CA ASN A 141 -1.85 -7.99 -5.96
C ASN A 141 -0.55 -8.80 -6.02
N ASP A 142 0.10 -8.88 -7.17
CA ASP A 142 1.37 -9.56 -7.36
C ASP A 142 2.51 -8.86 -6.62
N GLN A 143 2.60 -7.53 -6.74
CA GLN A 143 3.51 -6.71 -5.93
C GLN A 143 3.24 -6.88 -4.43
N LEU A 144 1.97 -6.99 -4.03
CA LEU A 144 1.60 -7.18 -2.63
C LEU A 144 2.13 -8.51 -2.07
N LEU A 145 1.99 -9.59 -2.83
CA LEU A 145 2.51 -10.92 -2.48
C LEU A 145 4.03 -10.91 -2.46
N THR A 146 4.67 -10.33 -3.47
CA THR A 146 6.13 -10.16 -3.52
C THR A 146 6.66 -9.37 -2.32
N THR A 147 5.95 -8.29 -1.93
CA THR A 147 6.30 -7.50 -0.74
C THR A 147 6.22 -8.35 0.53
N LEU A 148 5.21 -9.22 0.65
CA LEU A 148 5.08 -10.12 1.80
C LEU A 148 6.18 -11.18 1.86
N GLU A 149 6.57 -11.73 0.71
CA GLU A 149 7.67 -12.70 0.60
C GLU A 149 9.01 -12.05 1.01
N GLN A 150 9.25 -10.81 0.60
CA GLN A 150 10.47 -10.05 0.96
C GLN A 150 10.47 -9.53 2.40
N HIS A 151 9.29 -9.43 3.02
CA HIS A 151 9.10 -8.82 4.33
C HIS A 151 8.17 -9.65 5.24
N PRO A 152 8.52 -10.92 5.54
CA PRO A 152 7.62 -11.84 6.24
C PRO A 152 7.25 -11.39 7.67
N ASP A 153 8.14 -10.68 8.37
CA ASP A 153 7.95 -10.20 9.75
C ASP A 153 6.89 -9.09 9.85
N MET A 154 6.38 -8.61 8.71
CA MET A 154 5.20 -7.74 8.70
C MET A 154 4.00 -8.42 9.37
N ARG A 155 3.91 -9.75 9.34
CA ARG A 155 2.85 -10.52 10.02
C ARG A 155 2.84 -10.25 11.53
N GLU A 156 4.00 -10.31 12.19
CA GLU A 156 4.09 -9.99 13.61
C GLU A 156 3.84 -8.51 13.87
N SER A 157 4.34 -7.65 12.99
CA SER A 157 4.19 -6.20 13.09
C SER A 157 2.72 -5.75 13.08
N ILE A 158 1.82 -6.49 12.41
CA ILE A 158 0.37 -6.26 12.46
C ILE A 158 -0.16 -6.39 13.90
N ASN A 159 0.28 -7.38 14.66
CA ASN A 159 -0.18 -7.60 16.05
C ASN A 159 0.22 -6.43 16.95
N ARG A 160 1.47 -5.96 16.81
CA ARG A 160 1.98 -4.77 17.50
C ARG A 160 1.21 -3.52 17.09
N GLY A 161 0.96 -3.34 15.80
CA GLY A 161 0.18 -2.23 15.26
C GLY A 161 -1.26 -2.17 15.79
N MET A 162 -1.92 -3.33 15.94
CA MET A 162 -3.27 -3.41 16.52
C MET A 162 -3.30 -3.04 18.01
N ALA A 163 -2.28 -3.42 18.79
CA ALA A 163 -2.15 -2.99 20.19
C ALA A 163 -1.96 -1.47 20.30
N LEU A 164 -1.06 -0.91 19.49
CA LEU A 164 -0.81 0.53 19.45
C LEU A 164 -2.04 1.33 19.00
N ASN A 165 -2.80 0.82 18.02
CA ASN A 165 -4.06 1.43 17.58
C ASN A 165 -5.06 1.53 18.72
N ARG A 166 -5.25 0.46 19.51
CA ARG A 166 -6.19 0.46 20.64
C ARG A 166 -5.83 1.53 21.67
N ALA A 167 -4.54 1.64 22.00
CA ALA A 167 -4.02 2.56 23.01
C ALA A 167 -3.95 4.04 22.57
N THR A 168 -3.60 4.29 21.31
CA THR A 168 -3.21 5.66 20.85
C THR A 168 -4.07 6.19 19.71
N LYS A 169 -4.88 5.34 19.08
CA LYS A 169 -5.65 5.63 17.85
C LYS A 169 -4.79 5.93 16.60
N VAL A 170 -3.48 5.65 16.63
CA VAL A 170 -2.65 5.50 15.42
C VAL A 170 -3.30 4.53 14.43
N THR A 171 -3.13 4.69 13.12
CA THR A 171 -3.69 3.69 12.19
C THR A 171 -2.89 2.39 12.32
N VAL A 172 -3.56 1.24 12.21
CA VAL A 172 -2.88 -0.08 12.27
C VAL A 172 -1.78 -0.14 11.21
N THR A 173 -2.04 0.35 9.99
CA THR A 173 -1.07 0.49 8.91
C THR A 173 0.19 1.25 9.35
N ALA A 174 0.03 2.47 9.87
CA ALA A 174 1.16 3.31 10.25
C ALA A 174 1.98 2.70 11.40
N ALA A 175 1.30 2.16 12.42
CA ALA A 175 1.98 1.55 13.55
C ALA A 175 2.70 0.25 13.18
N SER A 176 2.11 -0.57 12.29
CA SER A 176 2.74 -1.80 11.82
C SER A 176 3.99 -1.51 10.99
N ILE A 177 3.91 -0.54 10.07
CA ILE A 177 5.07 -0.10 9.28
C ILE A 177 6.13 0.53 10.20
N GLY A 178 5.70 1.39 11.13
CA GLY A 178 6.58 2.03 12.10
C GLY A 178 7.37 1.01 12.90
N TRP A 179 6.69 0.05 13.52
CA TRP A 179 7.31 -1.06 14.26
C TRP A 179 8.26 -1.89 13.38
N TYR A 180 7.81 -2.29 12.19
CA TYR A 180 8.61 -3.11 11.28
C TYR A 180 9.92 -2.42 10.89
N VAL A 181 9.83 -1.17 10.42
CA VAL A 181 10.98 -0.42 9.90
C VAL A 181 11.93 -0.07 11.04
N THR A 182 11.45 0.33 12.21
CA THR A 182 12.34 0.59 13.35
C THR A 182 13.05 -0.67 13.79
N SER A 183 12.37 -1.83 13.80
CA SER A 183 12.94 -3.11 14.24
C SER A 183 14.01 -3.60 13.29
N ARG A 184 13.77 -3.43 11.99
CA ARG A 184 14.71 -3.84 10.95
C ARG A 184 15.93 -2.93 10.87
N GLU A 185 15.75 -1.61 10.97
CA GLU A 185 16.84 -0.64 10.81
C GLU A 185 17.66 -0.43 12.09
N ARG A 186 17.07 -0.73 13.26
CA ARG A 186 17.73 -0.63 14.57
C ARG A 186 17.52 -1.91 15.40
N PRO A 187 18.05 -3.06 14.94
CA PRO A 187 17.99 -4.31 15.70
C PRO A 187 18.81 -4.25 16.99
N ASP A 188 19.68 -3.24 17.14
CA ASP A 188 20.48 -2.96 18.32
C ASP A 188 19.68 -2.36 19.49
N ILE A 189 18.45 -1.89 19.25
CA ILE A 189 17.61 -1.27 20.27
C ILE A 189 16.47 -2.21 20.68
N ASP A 190 16.40 -2.54 21.96
CA ASP A 190 15.21 -3.15 22.53
C ASP A 190 14.02 -2.17 22.45
N GLN A 191 13.00 -2.56 21.69
CA GLN A 191 11.80 -1.73 21.49
C GLN A 191 10.73 -1.96 22.54
N ALA A 192 10.90 -2.90 23.48
CA ALA A 192 9.91 -3.14 24.52
C ALA A 192 9.59 -1.87 25.33
N PRO A 193 10.56 -1.05 25.79
CA PRO A 193 10.25 0.19 26.52
C PRO A 193 9.51 1.24 25.66
N TRP A 194 9.76 1.26 24.35
CA TRP A 194 9.02 2.10 23.41
C TRP A 194 7.57 1.63 23.28
N PHE A 195 7.38 0.33 23.04
CA PHE A 195 6.08 -0.30 22.90
C PHE A 195 5.24 -0.15 24.17
N ASP A 196 5.79 -0.53 25.32
CA ASP A 196 5.09 -0.54 26.60
C ASP A 196 4.71 0.87 27.04
N GLY A 197 5.60 1.85 26.84
CA GLY A 197 5.29 3.25 27.06
C GLY A 197 4.16 3.74 26.16
N LEU A 198 4.17 3.36 24.87
CA LEU A 198 3.09 3.71 23.94
C LEU A 198 1.80 2.94 24.15
N VAL A 199 1.79 1.78 24.78
CA VAL A 199 0.57 1.02 25.07
C VAL A 199 -0.02 1.47 26.41
N SER A 200 0.76 1.41 27.49
CA SER A 200 0.31 1.75 28.85
C SER A 200 0.07 3.25 29.03
N GLY A 201 1.00 4.09 28.56
CA GLY A 201 1.07 5.50 28.91
C GLY A 201 1.47 5.79 30.36
N ALA A 202 1.78 4.77 31.16
CA ALA A 202 2.14 4.92 32.56
C ALA A 202 3.59 5.40 32.71
N GLY A 203 3.86 6.26 33.69
CA GLY A 203 5.21 6.74 34.01
C GLY A 203 5.85 7.65 32.95
N LEU A 204 5.09 8.11 31.95
CA LEU A 204 5.60 9.04 30.95
C LEU A 204 5.54 10.48 31.49
N VAL A 205 6.68 11.17 31.44
CA VAL A 205 6.83 12.55 31.91
C VAL A 205 6.61 13.56 30.79
N GLU A 206 6.48 14.84 31.16
CA GLU A 206 6.37 15.93 30.19
C GLU A 206 7.54 15.93 29.20
N SER A 207 7.24 16.20 27.93
CA SER A 207 8.21 16.19 26.83
C SER A 207 8.82 14.81 26.46
N ASP A 208 8.37 13.70 27.07
CA ASP A 208 8.68 12.36 26.59
C ASP A 208 8.10 12.17 25.17
N PRO A 209 8.92 11.80 24.16
CA PRO A 209 8.43 11.62 22.79
C PRO A 209 7.27 10.62 22.65
N ARG A 210 7.21 9.60 23.52
CA ARG A 210 6.11 8.62 23.55
C ARG A 210 4.81 9.29 24.01
N LEU A 211 4.87 10.13 25.05
CA LEU A 211 3.71 10.87 25.55
C LEU A 211 3.20 11.86 24.49
N THR A 212 4.12 12.58 23.85
CA THR A 212 3.77 13.54 22.81
C THR A 212 3.12 12.86 21.60
N LEU A 213 3.62 11.69 21.18
CA LEU A 213 2.98 10.88 20.14
C LEU A 213 1.56 10.45 20.53
N ARG A 214 1.40 9.89 21.74
CA ARG A 214 0.08 9.47 22.26
C ARG A 214 -0.92 10.62 22.24
N ASN A 215 -0.56 11.74 22.86
CA ASN A 215 -1.44 12.91 22.99
C ASN A 215 -1.81 13.50 21.62
N THR A 216 -0.85 13.53 20.68
CA THR A 216 -1.10 14.00 19.31
C THR A 216 -2.15 13.14 18.61
N LEU A 217 -1.98 11.82 18.62
CA LEU A 217 -2.88 10.89 17.92
C LEU A 217 -4.27 10.80 18.57
N LEU A 218 -4.33 10.79 19.91
CA LEU A 218 -5.60 10.84 20.65
C LEU A 218 -6.34 12.16 20.38
N GLY A 219 -5.63 13.29 20.35
CA GLY A 219 -6.19 14.60 20.02
C GLY A 219 -6.71 14.68 18.58
N MET A 220 -6.02 14.06 17.62
CA MET A 220 -6.50 13.93 16.23
C MET A 220 -7.77 13.08 16.15
N ALA A 221 -7.82 11.97 16.91
CA ALA A 221 -8.98 11.08 16.95
C ALA A 221 -10.22 11.73 17.58
N ALA A 222 -10.03 12.61 18.56
CA ALA A 222 -11.10 13.32 19.26
C ALA A 222 -11.74 14.48 18.47
N GLY A 223 -11.38 14.67 17.20
CA GLY A 223 -12.11 15.57 16.30
C GLY A 223 -11.69 17.05 16.33
N LYS A 224 -10.56 17.40 16.96
CA LYS A 224 -9.99 18.76 16.85
C LYS A 224 -9.47 19.09 15.43
N ARG A 225 -9.43 18.10 14.52
CA ARG A 225 -9.18 18.23 13.08
C ARG A 225 -10.06 17.24 12.32
N TYR A 226 -10.53 17.60 11.13
CA TYR A 226 -11.27 16.70 10.24
C TYR A 226 -10.34 15.52 9.84
N ARG A 227 -10.71 14.28 10.20
CA ARG A 227 -9.98 13.07 9.78
C ARG A 227 -10.00 12.99 8.26
N LYS A 228 -8.82 12.94 7.62
CA LYS A 228 -8.75 12.72 6.17
C LYS A 228 -8.74 11.22 5.91
N ARG A 229 -9.22 10.81 4.73
CA ARG A 229 -9.22 9.40 4.29
C ARG A 229 -7.80 8.78 4.17
N ASP A 230 -6.73 9.55 4.38
CA ASP A 230 -5.33 9.17 4.11
C ASP A 230 -4.39 9.45 5.31
N ASP A 231 -4.87 9.20 6.53
CA ASP A 231 -4.13 9.50 7.78
C ASP A 231 -2.89 8.59 8.00
N SER A 232 -2.71 7.52 7.24
CA SER A 232 -1.65 6.53 7.51
C SER A 232 -0.24 7.07 7.25
N ARG A 233 -0.03 7.87 6.20
CA ARG A 233 1.28 8.48 5.93
C ARG A 233 1.65 9.51 7.00
N GLU A 234 0.69 10.32 7.43
CA GLU A 234 0.91 11.32 8.47
C GLU A 234 1.17 10.67 9.83
N HIS A 235 0.38 9.65 10.21
CA HIS A 235 0.59 8.89 11.43
C HIS A 235 1.96 8.20 11.43
N LEU A 236 2.40 7.64 10.30
CA LEU A 236 3.74 7.05 10.19
C LEU A 236 4.82 8.11 10.37
N LEU A 237 4.68 9.28 9.74
CA LEU A 237 5.61 10.39 9.92
C LEU A 237 5.72 10.80 11.40
N TYR A 238 4.61 10.91 12.12
CA TYR A 238 4.63 11.22 13.56
C TYR A 238 5.27 10.11 14.39
N TYR A 239 4.97 8.85 14.09
CA TYR A 239 5.62 7.70 14.72
C TYR A 239 7.14 7.78 14.56
N LEU A 240 7.64 7.97 13.34
CA LEU A 240 9.08 7.98 13.06
C LEU A 240 9.80 9.19 13.69
N LYS A 241 9.16 10.37 13.71
CA LYS A 241 9.71 11.56 14.39
C LYS A 241 9.85 11.33 15.89
N ALA A 242 8.81 10.77 16.52
CA ALA A 242 8.83 10.48 17.94
C ALA A 242 9.83 9.37 18.28
N TRP A 243 9.90 8.31 17.47
CA TRP A 243 10.90 7.24 17.61
C TRP A 243 12.31 7.80 17.59
N ASN A 244 12.65 8.60 16.56
CA ASN A 244 13.97 9.20 16.45
C ASN A 244 14.31 10.11 17.63
N ALA A 245 13.34 10.87 18.16
CA ALA A 245 13.57 11.70 19.35
C ALA A 245 13.82 10.84 20.60
N TRP A 246 13.08 9.75 20.77
CA TRP A 246 13.24 8.83 21.90
C TRP A 246 14.60 8.12 21.86
N VAL A 247 14.98 7.55 20.71
CA VAL A 247 16.29 6.92 20.52
C VAL A 247 17.45 7.91 20.70
N GLU A 248 17.26 9.18 20.35
CA GLU A 248 18.31 10.20 20.52
C GLU A 248 18.34 10.83 21.94
N GLY A 249 17.45 10.42 22.84
CA GLY A 249 17.32 11.01 24.17
C GLY A 249 16.89 12.48 24.15
N ARG A 250 16.20 12.92 23.09
CA ARG A 250 15.75 14.31 22.94
C ARG A 250 14.31 14.48 23.41
N ALA A 251 14.09 15.54 24.20
CA ALA A 251 12.75 16.02 24.52
C ALA A 251 11.97 16.41 23.26
N LEU A 252 10.67 16.12 23.24
CA LEU A 252 9.77 16.45 22.13
C LEU A 252 8.46 17.04 22.67
N LYS A 253 8.25 18.34 22.45
CA LYS A 253 7.06 19.05 22.94
C LYS A 253 5.86 19.02 21.99
N LEU A 254 6.10 18.85 20.69
CA LEU A 254 5.07 18.92 19.66
C LEU A 254 5.42 18.05 18.45
N LEU A 255 4.42 17.35 17.92
CA LEU A 255 4.47 16.70 16.61
C LEU A 255 3.64 17.49 15.60
N ARG A 256 4.31 17.97 14.55
CA ARG A 256 3.68 18.60 13.40
C ARG A 256 4.40 18.20 12.13
N ARG A 257 3.66 18.18 11.03
CA ARG A 257 4.22 18.04 9.69
C ARG A 257 4.31 19.41 9.04
N SER A 258 5.51 19.84 8.66
CA SER A 258 5.70 21.06 7.87
C SER A 258 5.33 20.81 6.40
N PRO A 259 4.85 21.82 5.65
CA PRO A 259 4.65 21.71 4.20
C PRO A 259 5.96 21.28 3.52
N GLY A 260 5.90 20.29 2.64
CA GLY A 260 7.08 19.76 1.94
C GLY A 260 8.03 18.93 2.81
N GLU A 261 7.72 18.68 4.09
CA GLU A 261 8.54 17.82 4.95
C GLU A 261 8.60 16.40 4.38
N LYS A 262 9.84 15.94 4.18
CA LYS A 262 10.15 14.58 3.72
C LYS A 262 9.87 13.55 4.82
N MET A 263 9.66 12.30 4.41
CA MET A 263 9.50 11.22 5.38
C MET A 263 10.78 11.08 6.23
N PRO A 264 10.68 11.03 7.57
CA PRO A 264 11.85 10.84 8.42
C PRO A 264 12.54 9.51 8.12
N LYS A 265 13.87 9.55 8.02
CA LYS A 265 14.69 8.35 8.02
C LYS A 265 14.92 7.90 9.45
N ILE A 266 15.04 6.60 9.69
CA ILE A 266 15.39 6.08 11.01
C ILE A 266 16.76 6.62 11.42
N THR A 267 16.86 7.11 12.65
CA THR A 267 18.11 7.65 13.17
C THR A 267 19.17 6.55 13.31
N ARG A 268 20.40 6.88 12.88
CA ARG A 268 21.60 6.06 13.08
C ARG A 268 22.46 6.53 14.25
N LYS A 269 22.03 7.57 14.96
CA LYS A 269 22.73 8.06 16.14
C LYS A 269 22.61 7.02 17.26
N LEU A 270 23.71 6.79 17.95
CA LEU A 270 23.73 5.96 19.16
C LEU A 270 22.86 6.62 20.24
N LEU A 271 22.20 5.81 21.07
CA LEU A 271 21.62 6.31 22.31
C LEU A 271 22.72 7.05 23.05
N ARG A 272 22.54 8.34 23.33
CA ARG A 272 23.33 8.96 24.39
C ARG A 272 22.93 8.20 25.64
N ALA A 273 23.86 7.43 26.20
CA ALA A 273 23.69 6.90 27.55
C ALA A 273 23.27 8.09 28.42
N GLN A 274 22.08 8.01 29.01
CA GLN A 274 21.71 8.97 30.03
C GLN A 274 22.79 8.84 31.09
N SER A 275 23.56 9.92 31.26
CA SER A 275 24.57 10.05 32.30
C SER A 275 23.89 9.77 33.63
N LEU A 276 24.21 8.62 34.22
CA LEU A 276 24.03 8.33 35.64
C LEU A 276 25.03 9.17 36.46
N ASP A 277 25.02 10.48 36.27
CA ASP A 277 25.82 11.45 37.03
C ASP A 277 24.90 12.53 37.60
N GLU A 278 24.01 12.12 38.50
CA GLU A 278 23.53 12.95 39.61
C GLU A 278 23.46 12.04 40.84
N ALA A 279 24.49 12.06 41.69
CA ALA A 279 24.44 11.84 43.16
C ALA A 279 25.83 11.63 43.80
N ALA A 280 26.87 12.38 43.40
CA ALA A 280 28.12 12.43 44.16
C ALA A 280 28.85 13.79 43.99
N SER A 281 28.26 14.86 44.49
CA SER A 281 28.95 16.05 45.03
C SER A 281 27.95 16.92 45.79
#